data_AF-A0A4C1SMC9-F1
#
_entry.id   AF-A0A4C1SMC9-F1
#
_cell.length_a   1.000
_cell.length_b   1.000
_cell.length_c   1.000
_cell.angle_alpha   90.00
_cell.angle_beta   90.00
_cell.angle_gamma   90.00
#
_symmetry.space_group_name_H-M   'P 1'
#
loop_
_entity.id
_entity.type
_entity.pdbx_description
1 polymer ?
#
loop_
_entity_poly.entity_id
_entity_poly.type
_entity_poly.pdbx_seq_one_letter_code
_entity_poly.pdbx_strand_id
1 'polypeptide(L)'
;MWSGYSRQQRQDDGPWKRRQGLGKVGEASGKVLRDNIQGITKPAIRRLARRGVKRISGLIYEETRGVLKVFLENVIRDAVTYTEHAKGRPSRYGRRLR
;
A
#
# COMPACT_ATOMS: atom_id res chain seq x y z
N MET A 1 -38.88 -10.79 50.05
CA MET A 1 -38.53 -11.54 48.82
C MET A 1 -37.51 -10.71 48.05
N TRP A 2 -36.24 -11.10 48.10
CA TRP A 2 -35.16 -10.52 47.29
C TRP A 2 -35.19 -11.13 45.88
N SER A 3 -35.01 -10.32 44.85
CA SER A 3 -34.20 -10.59 43.65
C SER A 3 -34.23 -9.30 42.83
N GLY A 4 -33.14 -8.58 42.53
CA GLY A 4 -31.78 -9.04 42.33
C GLY A 4 -31.43 -8.87 40.84
N TYR A 5 -30.43 -8.03 40.59
CA TYR A 5 -29.53 -8.02 39.43
C TYR A 5 -29.79 -7.07 38.24
N SER A 6 -29.03 -5.97 38.29
CA SER A 6 -28.00 -5.62 37.28
C SER A 6 -28.39 -4.73 36.10
N ARG A 7 -28.36 -3.42 36.41
CA ARG A 7 -27.77 -2.35 35.59
C ARG A 7 -26.32 -2.71 35.16
N GLN A 8 -25.81 -2.03 34.13
CA GLN A 8 -24.46 -2.06 33.50
C GLN A 8 -24.35 -2.97 32.24
N GLN A 9 -23.89 -2.54 31.06
CA GLN A 9 -22.96 -1.46 30.69
C GLN A 9 -23.36 -0.84 29.34
N ARG A 10 -23.68 0.47 29.31
CA ARG A 10 -23.36 1.32 28.14
C ARG A 10 -21.95 1.83 28.39
N GLN A 11 -21.05 1.56 27.46
CA GLN A 11 -19.68 2.05 27.52
C GLN A 11 -19.63 3.36 26.73
N ASP A 12 -19.68 4.47 27.47
CA ASP A 12 -19.39 5.81 26.98
C ASP A 12 -17.87 6.03 27.05
N ASP A 13 -17.18 5.98 25.90
CA ASP A 13 -15.76 6.29 25.82
C ASP A 13 -15.54 7.75 25.36
N GLY A 14 -15.46 8.66 26.33
CA GLY A 14 -14.37 9.63 26.51
C GLY A 14 -14.16 10.81 25.52
N PRO A 15 -13.73 11.99 26.04
CA PRO A 15 -13.61 13.22 25.27
C PRO A 15 -12.39 13.23 24.33
N TRP A 16 -12.64 13.45 23.04
CA TRP A 16 -11.61 13.61 22.01
C TRP A 16 -10.76 14.86 22.24
N LYS A 17 -9.55 14.67 22.76
CA LYS A 17 -8.53 15.72 22.87
C LYS A 17 -7.67 15.75 21.61
N ARG A 18 -7.85 16.80 20.80
CA ARG A 18 -6.99 17.13 19.66
C ARG A 18 -5.55 17.37 20.15
N ARG A 19 -4.56 16.64 19.63
CA ARG A 19 -3.16 17.06 19.65
C ARG A 19 -2.68 17.24 18.22
N GLN A 20 -2.57 18.52 17.85
CA GLN A 20 -1.86 19.01 16.70
C GLN A 20 -0.37 18.75 16.94
N GLY A 21 0.26 17.97 16.06
CA GLY A 21 1.70 17.80 15.99
C GLY A 21 2.11 18.04 14.55
N LEU A 22 2.66 19.22 14.28
CA LEU A 22 3.39 19.48 13.04
C LEU A 22 4.54 18.48 12.94
N GLY A 23 4.38 17.45 12.13
CA GLY A 23 5.49 16.64 11.66
C GLY A 23 6.21 17.42 10.56
N LYS A 24 7.48 17.76 10.78
CA LYS A 24 8.38 18.30 9.76
C LYS A 24 8.20 17.52 8.46
N VAL A 25 7.83 18.20 7.37
CA VAL A 25 7.98 17.67 6.02
C VAL A 25 9.48 17.58 5.75
N GLY A 26 10.06 16.41 6.04
CA GLY A 26 11.43 16.10 5.68
C GLY A 26 11.57 16.15 4.17
N GLU A 27 12.58 16.89 3.70
CA GLU A 27 12.98 16.95 2.31
C GLU A 27 13.09 15.54 1.73
N ALA A 28 12.54 15.34 0.53
CA ALA A 28 12.57 14.06 -0.16
C ALA A 28 14.01 13.76 -0.60
N SER A 29 14.79 13.11 0.28
CA SER A 29 16.03 12.46 -0.09
C SER A 29 15.79 11.54 -1.29
N GLY A 30 16.64 11.65 -2.31
CA GLY A 30 16.52 10.88 -3.55
C GLY A 30 16.23 9.41 -3.30
N LYS A 31 15.37 8.81 -4.14
CA LYS A 31 14.89 7.44 -3.98
C LYS A 31 16.04 6.45 -4.20
N VAL A 32 16.77 6.17 -3.14
CA VAL A 32 17.72 5.07 -3.11
C VAL A 32 16.94 3.77 -3.31
N LEU A 33 17.40 2.92 -4.24
CA LEU A 33 16.85 1.58 -4.42
C LEU A 33 17.06 0.78 -3.13
N ARG A 34 15.95 0.48 -2.45
CA ARG A 34 15.87 -0.31 -1.23
C ARG A 34 14.72 -1.30 -1.39
N ASP A 35 14.61 -2.26 -0.47
CA ASP A 35 13.45 -3.15 -0.40
C ASP A 35 12.17 -2.37 -0.09
N ASN A 36 11.54 -1.87 -1.15
CA ASN A 36 10.34 -1.04 -1.11
C ASN A 36 9.06 -1.84 -0.86
N ILE A 37 9.19 -3.14 -0.60
CA ILE A 37 8.05 -4.06 -0.45
C ILE A 37 7.15 -3.68 0.73
N GLN A 38 7.74 -3.14 1.80
CA GLN A 38 7.00 -2.63 2.96
C GLN A 38 6.30 -1.29 2.68
N GLY A 39 6.66 -0.61 1.59
CA GLY A 39 5.93 0.55 1.07
C GLY A 39 4.49 0.19 0.63
N ILE A 40 4.23 -1.09 0.36
CA ILE A 40 2.87 -1.61 0.22
C ILE A 40 2.28 -1.80 1.63
N THR A 41 1.60 -0.76 2.10
CA THR A 41 1.09 -0.68 3.47
C THR A 41 -0.17 -1.53 3.68
N LYS A 42 -0.40 -2.01 4.91
CA LYS A 42 -1.62 -2.73 5.32
C LYS A 42 -2.94 -2.04 4.90
N PRO A 43 -3.10 -0.70 5.02
CA PRO A 43 -4.28 -0.03 4.49
C PRO A 43 -4.40 -0.12 2.97
N ALA A 44 -3.30 -0.11 2.19
CA ALA A 44 -3.37 -0.30 0.75
C ALA A 44 -3.91 -1.68 0.37
N ILE A 45 -3.45 -2.73 1.03
CA ILE A 45 -3.96 -4.10 0.84
C ILE A 45 -5.44 -4.19 1.22
N ARG A 46 -5.84 -3.55 2.33
CA ARG A 46 -7.25 -3.46 2.72
C ARG A 46 -8.10 -2.72 1.68
N ARG A 47 -7.56 -1.69 1.02
CA ARG A 47 -8.26 -0.96 -0.06
C ARG A 47 -8.51 -1.85 -1.27
N LEU A 48 -7.54 -2.69 -1.66
CA LEU A 48 -7.70 -3.65 -2.75
C LEU A 48 -8.82 -4.67 -2.46
N ALA A 49 -8.91 -5.12 -1.21
CA ALA A 49 -9.86 -6.15 -0.79
C ALA A 49 -11.28 -5.63 -0.48
N ARG A 50 -11.55 -4.33 -0.65
CA ARG A 50 -12.78 -3.63 -0.19
C ARG A 50 -14.10 -4.22 -0.68
N ARG A 51 -14.14 -4.80 -1.87
CA ARG A 51 -15.39 -5.27 -2.50
C ARG A 51 -15.76 -6.72 -2.21
N GLY A 52 -14.79 -7.56 -1.83
CA GLY A 52 -14.99 -9.00 -1.75
C GLY A 52 -14.61 -9.64 -0.42
N VAL A 53 -13.87 -8.93 0.45
CA VAL A 53 -13.27 -9.54 1.63
C VAL A 53 -13.80 -8.91 2.91
N LYS A 54 -14.57 -9.69 3.68
CA LYS A 54 -15.19 -9.25 4.95
C LYS A 54 -14.21 -9.29 6.14
N ARG A 55 -13.29 -10.26 6.17
CA ARG A 55 -12.22 -10.37 7.19
C ARG A 55 -10.91 -10.78 6.51
N ILE A 56 -9.81 -10.16 6.91
CA ILE A 56 -8.47 -10.41 6.37
C ILE A 56 -7.61 -10.94 7.52
N SER A 57 -7.01 -12.12 7.33
CA SER A 57 -6.04 -12.70 8.27
C SER A 57 -4.70 -11.94 8.25
N GLY A 58 -3.96 -11.98 9.36
CA GLY A 58 -2.66 -11.30 9.49
C GLY A 58 -1.59 -11.79 8.51
N LEU A 59 -1.63 -13.07 8.12
CA LEU A 59 -0.66 -13.68 7.21
C LEU A 59 -0.79 -13.17 5.77
N ILE A 60 -2.00 -12.76 5.38
CA ILE A 60 -2.31 -12.28 4.03
C ILE A 60 -1.51 -11.02 3.67
N TYR A 61 -1.12 -10.19 4.65
CA TYR A 61 -0.37 -8.97 4.35
C TYR A 61 1.02 -9.25 3.78
N GLU A 62 1.73 -10.23 4.33
CA GLU A 62 3.06 -10.61 3.80
C GLU A 62 2.92 -11.46 2.54
N GLU A 63 1.94 -12.36 2.50
CA GLU A 63 1.70 -13.21 1.33
C GLU A 63 1.32 -12.41 0.09
N THR A 64 0.44 -11.40 0.24
CA THR A 64 0.05 -10.50 -0.87
C THR A 64 1.25 -9.71 -1.39
N ARG A 65 2.18 -9.32 -0.51
CA ARG A 65 3.41 -8.64 -0.90
C ARG A 65 4.32 -9.57 -1.72
N GLY A 66 4.49 -10.82 -1.28
CA GLY A 66 5.23 -11.83 -2.04
C GLY A 66 4.67 -12.03 -3.45
N VAL A 67 3.36 -12.23 -3.56
CA VAL A 67 2.67 -12.40 -4.86
C VAL A 67 2.85 -11.16 -5.75
N LEU A 68 2.68 -9.96 -5.19
CA LEU A 68 2.82 -8.71 -5.94
C LEU A 68 4.25 -8.51 -6.47
N LYS A 69 5.26 -8.91 -5.68
CA LYS A 69 6.67 -8.83 -6.10
C LYS A 69 6.93 -9.72 -7.32
N VAL A 70 6.54 -10.99 -7.25
CA VAL A 70 6.72 -11.96 -8.35
C VAL A 70 5.97 -11.52 -9.60
N PHE A 71 4.74 -11.04 -9.45
CA PHE A 71 3.95 -10.54 -10.58
C PHE A 71 4.64 -9.38 -11.30
N LEU A 72 5.09 -8.36 -10.55
CA LEU A 72 5.76 -7.20 -11.12
C LEU A 72 7.11 -7.56 -11.74
N GLU A 73 7.85 -8.49 -11.14
CA GLU A 73 9.09 -9.00 -11.72
C GLU A 73 8.86 -9.62 -13.10
N ASN A 74 7.82 -10.45 -13.26
CA ASN A 74 7.51 -11.07 -14.54
C ASN A 74 7.10 -10.03 -15.60
N VAL A 75 6.17 -9.13 -15.25
CA VAL A 75 5.68 -8.09 -16.18
C VAL A 75 6.80 -7.14 -16.62
N ILE A 76 7.67 -6.74 -15.69
CA ILE A 76 8.77 -5.81 -15.99
C ILE A 76 9.84 -6.50 -16.84
N ARG A 77 10.18 -7.78 -16.56
CA ARG A 77 11.11 -8.54 -17.41
C ARG A 77 10.62 -8.56 -18.86
N ASP A 78 9.36 -8.90 -19.07
CA ASP A 78 8.77 -8.94 -20.41
C ASP A 78 8.81 -7.54 -21.08
N ALA A 79 8.40 -6.50 -20.35
CA ALA A 79 8.41 -5.13 -20.87
C ALA A 79 9.83 -4.64 -21.23
N VAL A 80 10.84 -4.96 -20.41
CA VAL A 80 12.25 -4.66 -20.72
C VAL A 80 12.68 -5.41 -21.97
N THR A 81 12.38 -6.70 -22.09
CA THR A 81 12.70 -7.49 -23.30
C THR A 81 12.08 -6.90 -24.57
N TYR A 82 10.80 -6.50 -24.53
CA TYR A 82 10.14 -5.88 -25.69
C TYR A 82 10.71 -4.50 -26.04
N THR A 83 11.03 -3.69 -25.03
CA THR A 83 11.59 -2.35 -25.26
C THR A 83 13.04 -2.40 -25.74
N GLU A 84 13.84 -3.36 -25.27
CA GLU A 84 15.19 -3.63 -25.78
C GLU A 84 15.15 -4.12 -27.23
N HIS A 85 14.21 -5.01 -27.57
CA HIS A 85 14.02 -5.47 -28.93
C HIS A 85 13.59 -4.33 -29.89
N ALA A 86 12.80 -3.36 -29.39
CA ALA A 86 12.35 -2.21 -30.16
C ALA A 86 13.40 -1.10 -30.36
N LYS A 87 14.50 -1.08 -29.59
CA LYS A 87 15.61 -0.11 -29.74
C LYS A 87 16.31 -0.19 -31.11
N GLY A 88 16.03 -1.20 -31.93
CA GLY A 88 16.48 -1.30 -33.33
C GLY A 88 15.72 -0.42 -34.33
N ARG A 89 14.62 0.25 -33.97
CA ARG A 89 13.95 1.24 -34.84
C ARG A 89 13.74 2.57 -34.10
N PRO A 90 14.53 3.62 -34.39
CA PRO A 90 14.29 4.92 -33.81
C PRO A 90 12.97 5.49 -34.33
N SER A 91 12.06 5.80 -33.40
CA SER A 91 10.86 6.60 -33.70
C SER A 91 11.28 7.95 -34.28
N ARG A 92 10.80 8.26 -35.49
CA ARG A 92 11.13 9.46 -36.26
C ARG A 92 10.65 10.78 -35.62
N TYR A 93 9.89 10.72 -34.52
CA TYR A 93 9.29 11.91 -33.90
C TYR A 93 10.11 12.55 -32.76
N GLY A 94 11.24 11.93 -32.35
CA GLY A 94 12.02 12.40 -31.19
C GLY A 94 13.13 13.43 -31.45
N ARG A 95 13.37 13.88 -32.70
CA ARG A 95 14.46 14.83 -33.04
C ARG A 95 13.98 16.26 -33.32
N ARG A 96 13.11 16.82 -32.49
CA ARG A 96 12.77 18.25 -32.56
C ARG A 96 12.45 18.87 -31.21
N LEU A 97 13.36 18.78 -30.26
CA LEU A 97 13.44 19.72 -29.13
C LEU A 97 14.91 19.80 -28.70
N ARG A 98 15.65 20.72 -29.34
CA ARG A 98 16.85 21.38 -28.83
C ARG A 98 16.71 22.85 -29.17
#